data_AF-A0A850BQM3-F1
#
_entry.id   AF-A0A850BQM3-F1
#
_cell.length_a   1.000
_cell.length_b   1.000
_cell.length_c   1.000
_cell.angle_alpha   90.00
_cell.angle_beta   90.00
_cell.angle_gamma   90.00
#
_symmetry.space_group_name_H-M   'P 1'
#
loop_
_entity.id
_entity.type
_entity.pdbx_description
1 polymer ?
#
loop_
_entity_poly.entity_id
_entity_poly.type
_entity_poly.pdbx_seq_one_letter_code
_entity_poly.pdbx_strand_id
1 'polypeptide(L)'
;MEGVPEHLSIEKIGQSMAGVEGVLDVHDLHVWSICSGHVALSAHVITADQTITANGGVMAEIKKRLKKFGIEHTTIQFECEACGQGRSVAQAAQV
;
A
#
# COMPACT_ATOMS: atom_id res chain seq x y z
N MET A 1 -2.84 -20.41 -5.70
CA MET A 1 -2.64 -19.01 -5.29
C MET A 1 -3.06 -18.16 -6.47
N GLU A 2 -4.19 -17.47 -6.36
CA GLU A 2 -4.65 -16.52 -7.38
C GLU A 2 -3.58 -15.42 -7.49
N GLY A 3 -2.85 -15.38 -8.61
CA GLY A 3 -1.73 -14.46 -8.82
C GLY A 3 -2.18 -13.00 -8.92
N VAL A 4 -1.19 -12.10 -9.00
CA VAL A 4 -1.44 -10.69 -9.30
C VAL A 4 -2.14 -10.62 -10.68
N PRO A 5 -3.30 -9.94 -10.81
CA PRO A 5 -3.95 -9.77 -12.10
C PRO A 5 -2.98 -9.17 -13.12
N GLU A 6 -2.95 -9.72 -14.35
CA GLU A 6 -1.92 -9.37 -15.36
C GLU A 6 -1.84 -7.87 -15.71
N HIS A 7 -2.93 -7.13 -15.49
CA HIS A 7 -3.01 -5.69 -15.76
C HIS A 7 -2.45 -4.82 -14.62
N LEU A 8 -2.12 -5.40 -13.46
CA LEU A 8 -1.63 -4.67 -12.29
C LEU A 8 -0.12 -4.78 -12.13
N SER A 9 0.52 -3.65 -11.88
CA SER A 9 1.94 -3.57 -11.57
C SER A 9 2.12 -3.25 -10.09
N ILE A 10 2.71 -4.19 -9.35
CA ILE A 10 3.06 -4.03 -7.93
C ILE A 10 3.90 -2.77 -7.71
N GLU A 11 4.85 -2.49 -8.61
CA GLU A 11 5.69 -1.29 -8.54
C GLU A 11 4.88 0.00 -8.68
N LYS A 12 3.97 0.09 -9.66
CA LYS A 12 3.12 1.28 -9.83
C LYS A 12 2.18 1.50 -8.66
N ILE A 13 1.65 0.41 -8.08
CA ILE A 13 0.79 0.47 -6.90
C ILE A 13 1.61 0.97 -5.70
N GLY A 14 2.78 0.36 -5.45
CA GLY A 14 3.69 0.77 -4.39
C GLY A 14 4.10 2.24 -4.51
N GLN A 15 4.51 2.69 -5.70
CA GLN A 15 4.85 4.10 -5.96
C GLN A 15 3.67 5.04 -5.72
N SER A 16 2.46 4.64 -6.13
CA SER A 16 1.24 5.43 -5.90
C SER A 16 0.94 5.59 -4.40
N MET A 17 1.18 4.54 -3.62
CA MET A 17 1.04 4.55 -2.15
C MET A 17 2.15 5.38 -1.48
N ALA A 18 3.41 5.20 -1.88
CA ALA A 18 4.56 5.93 -1.35
C ALA A 18 4.53 7.43 -1.67
N GLY A 19 3.82 7.85 -2.72
CA GLY A 19 3.57 9.25 -3.05
C GLY A 19 2.46 9.92 -2.23
N VAL A 20 1.97 9.29 -1.15
CA VAL A 20 1.07 9.91 -0.17
C VAL A 20 1.91 10.60 0.90
N GLU A 21 1.59 11.85 1.20
CA GLU A 21 2.27 12.61 2.24
C GLU A 21 2.20 11.88 3.59
N GLY A 22 3.34 11.78 4.28
CA GLY A 22 3.48 11.06 5.55
C GLY A 22 3.87 9.58 5.42
N VAL A 23 3.78 8.99 4.23
CA VAL A 23 4.38 7.66 3.95
C VAL A 23 5.88 7.82 3.76
N LEU A 24 6.67 6.93 4.34
CA LEU A 24 8.12 6.85 4.20
C LEU A 24 8.54 5.66 3.34
N ASP A 25 7.88 4.52 3.53
CA ASP A 25 8.17 3.27 2.83
C ASP A 25 6.92 2.40 2.74
N VAL A 26 6.83 1.61 1.67
CA VAL A 26 5.82 0.58 1.47
C VAL A 26 6.54 -0.73 1.18
N HIS A 27 6.32 -1.73 2.02
CA HIS A 27 6.92 -3.06 1.90
C HIS A 27 5.88 -4.15 2.15
N ASP A 28 6.29 -5.39 1.89
CA ASP A 28 5.43 -6.59 2.02
C ASP A 28 4.09 -6.45 1.27
N LEU A 29 4.12 -5.77 0.11
CA LEU A 29 2.93 -5.48 -0.68
C LEU A 29 2.52 -6.73 -1.47
N HIS A 30 1.35 -7.25 -1.12
CA HIS A 30 0.71 -8.38 -1.76
C HIS A 30 -0.60 -7.97 -2.40
N VAL A 31 -0.85 -8.47 -3.62
CA VAL A 31 -2.10 -8.25 -4.35
C VAL A 31 -2.60 -9.58 -4.85
N TRP A 32 -3.88 -9.86 -4.66
CA TRP A 32 -4.53 -11.08 -5.12
C TRP A 32 -5.96 -10.82 -5.58
N SER A 33 -6.49 -11.72 -6.39
CA SER A 33 -7.91 -11.74 -6.76
C SER A 33 -8.69 -12.57 -5.74
N ILE A 34 -9.80 -12.03 -5.20
CA ILE A 34 -10.71 -12.77 -4.31
C ILE A 34 -11.72 -13.56 -5.13
N CYS A 35 -12.37 -12.88 -6.09
CA CYS A 35 -13.38 -13.42 -7.01
C CYS A 35 -13.21 -12.70 -8.35
N SER A 36 -13.88 -13.16 -9.41
CA SER A 36 -13.87 -12.51 -10.72
C SER A 36 -14.22 -11.02 -10.62
N GLY A 37 -13.20 -10.17 -10.81
CA GLY A 37 -13.31 -8.70 -10.78
C GLY A 37 -13.03 -8.02 -9.43
N HIS A 38 -12.77 -8.77 -8.35
CA HIS A 38 -12.50 -8.20 -7.03
C HIS A 38 -11.04 -8.41 -6.61
N VAL A 39 -10.28 -7.31 -6.62
CA VAL A 39 -8.87 -7.31 -6.22
C VAL A 39 -8.73 -6.86 -4.77
N ALA A 40 -7.91 -7.58 -4.01
CA ALA A 40 -7.52 -7.25 -2.66
C ALA A 40 -6.03 -7.02 -2.52
N LEU A 41 -5.65 -6.23 -1.51
CA LEU A 41 -4.27 -5.89 -1.22
C LEU A 41 -4.00 -5.91 0.28
N SER A 42 -2.83 -6.43 0.66
CA SER A 42 -2.22 -6.18 1.96
C SER A 42 -0.85 -5.55 1.80
N ALA A 43 -0.49 -4.63 2.68
CA ALA A 43 0.83 -4.01 2.68
C ALA A 43 1.19 -3.44 4.05
N HIS A 44 2.49 -3.26 4.26
CA HIS A 44 3.04 -2.57 5.40
C HIS A 44 3.49 -1.18 4.95
N VAL A 45 3.21 -0.16 5.77
CA VAL A 45 3.46 1.23 5.45
C VAL A 45 4.16 1.89 6.63
N ILE A 46 5.38 2.37 6.41
CA ILE A 46 6.11 3.13 7.41
C ILE A 46 5.64 4.58 7.34
N THR A 47 5.25 5.15 8.47
CA THR A 47 4.88 6.58 8.58
C THR A 47 5.68 7.27 9.69
N ALA A 48 5.98 8.56 9.50
CA ALA A 48 6.73 9.33 10.50
C ALA A 48 5.89 9.63 11.76
N ASP A 49 4.62 9.96 11.56
CA ASP A 49 3.65 10.25 12.61
C ASP A 49 2.73 9.05 12.84
N GLN A 50 2.82 8.45 14.02
CA GLN A 50 2.06 7.25 14.41
C GLN A 50 0.73 7.57 15.11
N THR A 51 0.32 8.83 15.18
CA THR A 51 -0.97 9.18 15.77
C THR A 51 -2.12 8.61 14.94
N ILE A 52 -3.20 8.19 15.63
CA ILE A 52 -4.38 7.60 14.99
C ILE A 52 -4.97 8.55 13.94
N THR A 53 -4.97 9.87 14.22
CA THR A 53 -5.50 10.88 13.31
C THR A 53 -4.64 11.04 12.06
N ALA A 54 -3.31 11.08 12.19
CA ALA A 54 -2.39 11.17 11.05
C ALA A 54 -2.50 9.91 10.16
N ASN A 55 -2.39 8.72 10.77
CA ASN A 55 -2.53 7.45 10.05
C ASN A 55 -3.92 7.28 9.42
N GLY A 56 -4.97 7.82 10.05
CA GLY A 56 -6.32 7.87 9.47
C GLY A 56 -6.38 8.67 8.17
N GLY A 57 -5.70 9.83 8.11
CA GLY A 57 -5.56 10.64 6.90
C GLY A 57 -4.78 9.93 5.80
N VAL A 58 -3.63 9.34 6.15
CA VAL A 58 -2.80 8.55 5.22
C VAL A 58 -3.59 7.38 4.64
N MET A 59 -4.28 6.61 5.48
CA MET A 59 -5.13 5.49 5.06
C MET A 59 -6.21 5.92 4.07
N ALA A 60 -6.87 7.06 4.31
CA ALA A 60 -7.93 7.56 3.44
C ALA A 60 -7.40 7.91 2.04
N GLU A 61 -6.25 8.59 1.96
CA GLU A 61 -5.64 8.96 0.68
C GLU A 61 -5.06 7.75 -0.05
N ILE A 62 -4.42 6.80 0.65
CA ILE A 62 -3.99 5.51 0.08
C ILE A 62 -5.19 4.79 -0.56
N LYS A 63 -6.29 4.61 0.19
CA LYS A 63 -7.51 3.95 -0.33
C LYS A 63 -8.07 4.65 -1.57
N LYS A 64 -8.11 5.98 -1.56
CA LYS A 64 -8.58 6.77 -2.72
C LYS A 64 -7.72 6.53 -3.96
N ARG A 65 -6.40 6.41 -3.81
CA ARG A 65 -5.49 6.11 -4.93
C ARG A 65 -5.62 4.68 -5.41
N LEU A 66 -5.73 3.72 -4.51
CA LEU A 66 -5.89 2.30 -4.82
C LEU A 66 -7.17 1.98 -5.60
N LYS A 67 -8.25 2.75 -5.42
CA LYS A 67 -9.47 2.65 -6.25
C LYS A 67 -9.20 2.81 -7.75
N LYS A 68 -8.20 3.60 -8.16
CA LYS A 68 -7.84 3.76 -9.59
C LYS A 68 -7.28 2.48 -10.21
N PHE A 69 -6.82 1.56 -9.38
CA PHE A 69 -6.32 0.24 -9.77
C PHE A 69 -7.39 -0.86 -9.60
N GLY A 70 -8.64 -0.51 -9.27
CA GLY A 70 -9.69 -1.49 -9.00
C GLY A 70 -9.53 -2.26 -7.68
N ILE A 71 -8.67 -1.78 -6.78
CA ILE A 71 -8.41 -2.40 -5.47
C ILE A 71 -9.35 -1.78 -4.45
N GLU A 72 -10.36 -2.54 -4.02
CA GLU A 72 -11.37 -2.07 -3.07
C GLU A 72 -11.19 -2.63 -1.67
N HIS A 73 -10.64 -3.84 -1.56
CA HIS A 73 -10.41 -4.50 -0.28
C HIS A 73 -8.94 -4.34 0.13
N THR A 74 -8.69 -3.65 1.23
CA THR A 74 -7.32 -3.26 1.65
C THR A 74 -7.12 -3.49 3.14
N THR A 75 -5.99 -4.13 3.47
CA THR A 75 -5.48 -4.26 4.84
C THR A 75 -4.10 -3.62 4.89
N ILE A 76 -3.95 -2.52 5.65
CA ILE A 76 -2.68 -1.81 5.77
C ILE A 76 -2.23 -1.85 7.22
N GLN A 77 -1.02 -2.34 7.44
CA GLN A 77 -0.33 -2.28 8.73
C GLN A 77 0.56 -1.04 8.74
N PHE A 78 0.31 -0.13 9.67
CA PHE A 78 1.18 1.03 9.90
C PHE A 78 2.32 0.67 10.84
N GLU A 79 3.53 1.10 10.51
CA GLU A 79 4.75 0.84 11.26
C GLU A 79 5.60 2.11 11.41
N CYS A 80 6.45 2.14 12.45
CA CYS A 80 7.44 3.20 12.64
C CYS A 80 8.83 2.85 12.07
N GLU A 81 9.10 1.57 11.82
CA GLU A 81 10.32 1.04 11.25
C GLU A 81 10.02 -0.25 10.48
N ALA A 82 10.92 -0.69 9.60
CA ALA A 82 10.68 -1.89 8.80
C ALA A 82 10.68 -3.14 9.68
N CYS A 83 9.60 -3.92 9.65
CA CYS A 83 9.49 -5.15 10.43
C CYS A 83 10.38 -6.31 9.95
N GLY A 84 11.14 -6.13 8.86
CA GLY A 84 11.98 -7.17 8.25
C GLY A 84 11.21 -8.20 7.42
N GLN A 85 9.91 -8.00 7.20
CA GLN A 85 9.08 -8.83 6.33
C GLN A 85 8.98 -8.22 4.93
N GLY A 86 9.00 -9.09 3.93
CA GLY A 86 8.89 -8.68 2.54
C GLY A 86 10.04 -7.81 2.04
N ARG A 87 9.99 -7.46 0.75
CA ARG A 87 10.89 -6.46 0.17
C ARG A 87 10.22 -5.10 0.18
N SER A 88 11.00 -4.03 0.32
CA SER A 88 10.53 -2.68 0.00
C SER A 88 10.16 -2.63 -1.48
N VAL A 89 8.95 -2.12 -1.75
CA VAL A 89 8.39 -1.98 -3.09
C VAL A 89 8.51 -0.53 -3.56
N ALA A 90 8.39 0.43 -2.64
CA ALA A 90 8.59 1.84 -2.94
C ALA A 90 8.90 2.63 -1.66
N GLN A 91 9.75 3.64 -1.81
CA GLN A 91 10.04 4.63 -0.78
C GLN A 91 9.50 5.99 -1.22
N ALA A 92 9.18 6.84 -0.25
CA ALA A 92 8.86 8.23 -0.54
C ALA A 92 10.04 8.87 -1.28
N ALA A 93 9.75 9.65 -2.30
CA ALA A 93 10.77 10.43 -2.98
C ALA A 93 11.38 11.40 -1.96
N GLN A 94 12.64 11.18 -1.59
CA GLN A 94 13.42 12.13 -0.81
C GLN A 94 13.55 13.41 -1.66
N VAL A 95 12.96 14.50 -1.19
CA VAL A 95 13.17 15.85 -1.75
C VAL A 95 14.54 16.38 -1.39
#